data_AF-A0A936H8Y6-F1
#
_entry.id   AF-A0A936H8Y6-F1
#
_cell.length_a   1.000
_cell.length_b   1.000
_cell.length_c   1.000
_cell.angle_alpha   90.00
_cell.angle_beta   90.00
_cell.angle_gamma   90.00
#
_symmetry.space_group_name_H-M   'P 1'
#
loop_
_entity.id
_entity.type
_entity.pdbx_description
1 polymer ?
#
loop_
_entity_poly.entity_id
_entity_poly.type
_entity_poly.pdbx_seq_one_letter_code
_entity_poly.pdbx_strand_id
1 'polypeptide(L)'
;MNLAIFVLVAAIPTTNVFGQQLVEDITKLANPEHRTIEQKPTPKNLVPERTPSGMTVYTEPKPQSRNTKAPEARPPAPKHEPAQPDGGSLSSEFDIEKHCKHIGSLPTGGSYTLEQTCRNQEREALRKLQGQSIPPEIEKHCAHLGSLSTGGSYSLMLTCVQQEITAKNNLR
;
A
#
# COMPACT_ATOMS: atom_id res chain seq x y z
N MET A 1 35.46 0.30 -38.11
CA MET A 1 34.47 -0.74 -37.79
C MET A 1 34.18 -0.65 -36.31
N ASN A 2 33.02 -0.13 -35.89
CA ASN A 2 32.44 -0.42 -34.58
C ASN A 2 30.94 -0.11 -34.59
N LEU A 3 30.21 -1.07 -34.05
CA LEU A 3 28.77 -1.32 -34.14
C LEU A 3 27.91 -0.19 -33.55
N ALA A 4 26.91 0.24 -34.32
CA ALA A 4 25.76 0.97 -33.82
C ALA A 4 24.82 -0.02 -33.09
N ILE A 5 24.67 0.15 -31.77
CA ILE A 5 23.61 -0.51 -31.00
C ILE A 5 22.43 0.47 -30.95
N PHE A 6 21.54 0.33 -31.94
CA PHE A 6 20.19 0.89 -31.88
C PHE A 6 19.39 0.08 -30.85
N VAL A 7 19.16 0.64 -29.67
CA VAL A 7 18.18 0.10 -28.73
C VAL A 7 16.80 0.48 -29.25
N LEU A 8 16.20 -0.47 -29.95
CA LEU A 8 14.81 -0.43 -30.39
C LEU A 8 13.93 -0.65 -29.14
N VAL A 9 13.54 0.44 -28.48
CA VAL A 9 12.49 0.40 -27.45
C VAL A 9 11.17 0.17 -28.16
N ALA A 10 10.76 -1.09 -28.24
CA ALA A 10 9.43 -1.46 -28.68
C ALA A 10 8.41 -0.82 -27.72
N ALA A 11 7.53 0.02 -28.28
CA ALA A 11 6.38 0.57 -27.60
C ALA A 11 5.49 -0.58 -27.11
N ILE A 12 5.43 -0.78 -25.80
CA ILE A 12 4.42 -1.61 -25.17
C ILE A 12 3.17 -0.73 -25.04
N PRO A 13 2.04 -1.06 -25.70
CA PRO A 13 0.81 -0.33 -25.50
C PRO A 13 0.27 -0.65 -24.10
N THR A 14 0.49 0.26 -23.15
CA THR A 14 -0.18 0.27 -21.85
C THR A 14 -1.63 0.73 -22.04
N THR A 15 -2.51 -0.14 -22.51
CA THR A 15 -3.95 0.07 -22.40
C THR A 15 -4.42 -0.51 -21.07
N ASN A 16 -4.21 0.24 -19.99
CA ASN A 16 -4.93 0.00 -18.75
C ASN A 16 -5.46 1.33 -18.21
N VAL A 17 -6.76 1.52 -18.41
CA VAL A 17 -7.54 2.75 -18.19
C VAL A 17 -7.89 2.89 -16.71
N PHE A 18 -6.91 2.82 -15.82
CA PHE A 18 -7.10 3.02 -14.38
C PHE A 18 -6.10 4.01 -13.75
N GLY A 19 -5.37 4.74 -14.60
CA GLY A 19 -4.32 5.67 -14.17
C GLY A 19 -4.48 7.12 -14.67
N GLN A 20 -5.63 7.55 -15.20
CA GLN A 20 -5.72 8.92 -15.74
C GLN A 20 -6.05 9.99 -14.67
N GLN A 21 -6.73 9.66 -13.57
CA GLN A 21 -7.08 10.68 -12.58
C GLN A 21 -5.90 11.11 -11.68
N LEU A 22 -4.84 10.30 -11.57
CA LEU A 22 -3.68 10.64 -10.75
C LEU A 22 -2.59 11.42 -11.52
N VAL A 23 -2.64 11.45 -12.85
CA VAL A 23 -1.59 12.11 -13.66
C VAL A 23 -1.94 13.57 -13.95
N GLU A 24 -3.22 13.94 -14.01
CA GLU A 24 -3.62 15.35 -14.23
C GLU A 24 -3.30 16.28 -13.05
N ASP A 25 -3.25 15.78 -11.81
CA ASP A 25 -2.86 16.60 -10.65
C ASP A 25 -1.34 16.81 -10.54
N ILE A 26 -0.53 15.92 -11.13
CA ILE A 26 0.93 16.06 -11.13
C ILE A 26 1.39 17.05 -12.22
N THR A 27 0.70 17.12 -13.36
CA THR A 27 1.04 18.06 -14.44
C THR A 27 0.70 19.52 -14.09
N LYS A 28 -0.23 19.77 -13.16
CA LYS A 28 -0.53 21.14 -12.68
C LYS A 28 0.52 21.71 -11.71
N LEU A 29 1.39 20.87 -11.15
CA LEU A 29 2.50 21.31 -10.28
C LEU A 29 3.77 21.70 -11.07
N ALA A 30 3.77 21.53 -12.40
CA ALA A 30 4.93 21.80 -13.26
C ALA A 30 4.79 23.10 -14.09
N ASN A 31 3.90 24.02 -13.70
CA ASN A 31 3.80 25.34 -14.34
C ASN A 31 4.49 26.43 -13.48
N PRO A 32 5.65 26.96 -13.89
CA PRO A 32 6.43 27.90 -13.09
C PRO A 32 5.99 29.38 -13.15
N GLU A 33 4.88 29.74 -13.81
CA GLU A 33 4.59 31.16 -14.12
C GLU A 33 3.83 31.99 -13.06
N HIS A 34 3.43 31.46 -11.90
CA HIS A 34 2.77 32.29 -10.88
C HIS A 34 3.16 31.97 -9.43
N ARG A 35 4.47 31.99 -9.14
CA ARG A 35 4.95 32.09 -7.76
C ARG A 35 5.40 33.51 -7.47
N THR A 36 4.47 34.34 -7.00
CA THR A 36 4.80 35.58 -6.30
C THR A 36 5.43 35.19 -4.96
N ILE A 37 6.76 35.10 -4.97
CA ILE A 37 7.57 34.86 -3.78
C ILE A 37 7.67 36.19 -3.05
N GLU A 38 7.04 36.28 -1.87
CA GLU A 38 7.41 37.28 -0.86
C GLU A 38 8.92 37.17 -0.61
N GLN A 39 9.67 38.18 -1.05
CA GLN A 39 11.11 38.26 -0.89
C GLN A 39 11.46 38.45 0.59
N LYS A 40 11.82 37.36 1.25
CA LYS A 40 12.64 37.44 2.46
C LYS A 40 14.08 37.74 2.03
N PRO A 41 14.76 38.78 2.56
CA PRO A 41 16.09 39.16 2.11
C PRO A 41 17.12 38.11 2.52
N THR A 42 17.82 37.59 1.52
CA THR A 42 18.97 36.68 1.63
C THR A 42 20.23 37.48 2.00
N PRO A 43 21.07 37.01 2.95
CA PRO A 43 22.36 37.61 3.21
C PRO A 43 23.31 37.38 2.03
N LYS A 44 23.91 38.47 1.55
CA LYS A 44 24.97 38.49 0.56
C LYS A 44 26.24 37.91 1.19
N ASN A 45 26.67 36.76 0.70
CA ASN A 45 28.06 36.42 0.38
C ASN A 45 28.13 34.91 0.26
N LEU A 46 28.46 34.42 -0.93
CA LEU A 46 29.41 33.33 -1.16
C LEU A 46 29.61 33.19 -2.68
N VAL A 47 30.87 33.34 -3.06
CA VAL A 47 31.41 33.28 -4.41
C VAL A 47 31.32 31.85 -4.96
N PRO A 48 31.05 31.63 -6.25
CA PRO A 48 31.09 30.30 -6.84
C PRO A 48 32.51 29.93 -7.28
N GLU A 49 33.10 28.91 -6.65
CA GLU A 49 34.31 28.23 -7.14
C GLU A 49 33.89 27.06 -8.05
N ARG A 50 34.37 27.06 -9.30
CA ARG A 50 34.20 25.94 -10.25
C ARG A 50 35.29 24.90 -10.02
N THR A 51 34.91 23.65 -9.83
CA THR A 51 35.82 22.50 -10.01
C THR A 51 35.30 21.56 -11.09
N PRO A 52 36.17 21.08 -12.01
CA PRO A 52 35.83 20.08 -13.01
C PRO A 52 36.35 18.70 -12.60
N SER A 53 35.47 17.82 -12.14
CA SER A 53 35.64 16.35 -12.26
C SER A 53 34.45 15.61 -11.67
N GLY A 54 33.70 14.95 -12.53
CA GLY A 54 32.59 14.07 -12.17
C GLY A 54 33.09 12.73 -11.64
N MET A 55 33.27 12.62 -10.33
CA MET A 55 33.19 11.35 -9.61
C MET A 55 32.37 11.57 -8.34
N THR A 56 31.12 11.11 -8.33
CA THR A 56 30.36 10.97 -7.09
C THR A 56 30.83 9.70 -6.39
N VAL A 57 31.71 9.86 -5.41
CA VAL A 57 31.97 8.83 -4.40
C VAL A 57 30.78 8.89 -3.42
N TYR A 58 29.97 7.84 -3.36
CA TYR A 58 29.01 7.67 -2.27
C TYR A 58 29.79 7.32 -1.01
N THR A 59 30.02 8.31 -0.15
CA THR A 59 30.44 8.06 1.23
C THR A 59 29.27 7.46 1.99
N GLU A 60 29.43 6.22 2.46
CA GLU A 60 28.50 5.59 3.41
C GLU A 60 28.29 6.53 4.61
N PRO A 61 27.05 6.85 4.99
CA PRO A 61 26.79 7.59 6.21
C PRO A 61 27.21 6.72 7.41
N LYS A 62 28.20 7.24 8.14
CA LYS A 62 28.72 6.68 9.39
C LYS A 62 27.56 6.25 10.31
N PRO A 63 27.55 5.01 10.84
CA PRO A 63 26.48 4.56 11.72
C PRO A 63 26.42 5.47 12.94
N GLN A 64 25.31 6.19 13.10
CA GLN A 64 25.05 6.96 14.30
C GLN A 64 24.88 5.97 15.46
N SER A 65 25.85 6.01 16.37
CA SER A 65 25.84 5.33 17.66
C SER A 65 24.56 5.70 18.42
N ARG A 66 23.55 4.83 18.37
CA ARG A 66 22.34 4.98 19.18
C ARG A 66 22.70 4.76 20.64
N ASN A 67 22.64 5.84 21.42
CA ASN A 67 22.55 5.76 22.87
C ASN A 67 21.39 4.82 23.24
N THR A 68 21.74 3.64 23.74
CA THR A 68 20.79 2.62 24.18
C THR A 68 20.27 3.06 25.55
N LYS A 69 19.19 3.85 25.57
CA LYS A 69 18.41 4.05 26.79
C LYS A 69 17.63 2.77 27.03
N ALA A 70 17.80 2.17 28.20
CA ALA A 70 17.17 0.92 28.61
C ALA A 70 15.63 0.97 28.41
N PRO A 71 15.00 -0.12 27.96
CA PRO A 71 13.56 -0.15 27.73
C PRO A 71 12.81 -0.03 29.06
N GLU A 72 12.13 1.09 29.22
CA GLU A 72 11.15 1.33 30.28
C GLU A 72 10.00 0.32 30.13
N ALA A 73 9.63 -0.33 31.24
CA ALA A 73 8.64 -1.39 31.25
C ALA A 73 7.32 -0.90 30.66
N ARG A 74 6.90 -1.51 29.55
CA ARG A 74 5.60 -1.21 28.94
C ARG A 74 4.47 -1.58 29.90
N PRO A 75 3.45 -0.72 30.06
CA PRO A 75 2.29 -1.05 30.87
C PRO A 75 1.55 -2.28 30.29
N PRO A 76 0.90 -3.07 31.15
CA PRO A 76 0.15 -4.26 30.72
C PRO A 76 -0.96 -3.86 29.77
N ALA A 77 -1.10 -4.63 28.68
CA ALA A 77 -2.09 -4.39 27.64
C ALA A 77 -3.52 -4.35 28.23
N PRO A 78 -4.39 -3.45 27.74
CA PRO A 78 -5.80 -3.44 28.13
C PRO A 78 -6.46 -4.74 27.68
N LYS A 79 -7.18 -5.38 28.60
CA LYS A 79 -8.00 -6.56 28.33
C LYS A 79 -9.19 -6.10 27.48
N HIS A 80 -9.10 -6.24 26.17
CA HIS A 80 -10.25 -6.06 25.29
C HIS A 80 -10.99 -7.38 25.15
N GLU A 81 -12.20 -7.38 25.73
CA GLU A 81 -13.20 -8.42 25.61
C GLU A 81 -13.66 -8.48 24.14
N PRO A 82 -13.55 -9.64 23.47
CA PRO A 82 -13.92 -9.74 22.06
C PRO A 82 -15.44 -9.70 21.91
N ALA A 83 -15.92 -8.66 21.22
CA ALA A 83 -17.29 -8.58 20.76
C ALA A 83 -17.52 -9.67 19.68
N GLN A 84 -18.38 -10.64 20.00
CA GLN A 84 -18.84 -11.66 19.06
C GLN A 84 -19.73 -11.04 17.98
N PRO A 85 -19.57 -11.42 16.69
CA PRO A 85 -20.57 -11.17 15.68
C PRO A 85 -21.32 -12.47 15.34
N ASP A 86 -22.61 -12.47 15.62
CA ASP A 86 -23.56 -13.52 15.25
C ASP A 86 -24.13 -13.24 13.85
N GLY A 87 -24.00 -14.22 12.94
CA GLY A 87 -25.00 -14.51 11.92
C GLY A 87 -24.78 -13.99 10.48
N GLY A 88 -24.49 -14.93 9.56
CA GLY A 88 -25.01 -14.85 8.18
C GLY A 88 -24.06 -15.25 7.04
N SER A 89 -23.98 -16.55 6.76
CA SER A 89 -23.61 -17.27 5.51
C SER A 89 -22.31 -16.97 4.72
N LEU A 90 -21.65 -15.83 4.88
CA LEU A 90 -20.23 -15.65 4.47
C LEU A 90 -19.28 -15.82 5.65
N SER A 91 -19.79 -15.77 6.88
CA SER A 91 -18.97 -15.72 8.09
C SER A 91 -18.42 -17.07 8.54
N SER A 92 -18.88 -18.20 8.00
CA SER A 92 -18.41 -19.52 8.45
C SER A 92 -17.07 -19.91 7.84
N GLU A 93 -16.72 -19.36 6.67
CA GLU A 93 -15.44 -19.64 6.00
C GLU A 93 -14.34 -18.64 6.37
N PHE A 94 -14.73 -17.45 6.82
CA PHE A 94 -13.82 -16.34 7.10
C PHE A 94 -13.81 -15.95 8.58
N ASP A 95 -12.69 -16.24 9.23
CA ASP A 95 -12.38 -15.92 10.61
C ASP A 95 -11.29 -14.82 10.66
N ILE A 96 -11.76 -13.57 10.82
CA ILE A 96 -10.89 -12.38 10.94
C ILE A 96 -9.91 -12.52 12.11
N GLU A 97 -10.34 -13.11 13.23
CA GLU A 97 -9.51 -13.27 14.42
C GLU A 97 -8.33 -14.19 14.09
N LYS A 98 -8.61 -15.35 13.49
CA LYS A 98 -7.59 -16.32 13.12
C LYS A 98 -6.64 -15.78 12.06
N HIS A 99 -7.17 -15.09 11.04
CA HIS A 99 -6.38 -14.49 9.97
C HIS A 99 -5.44 -13.40 10.50
N CYS A 100 -5.99 -12.44 11.24
CA CYS A 100 -5.20 -11.32 11.73
C CYS A 100 -4.25 -11.70 12.84
N LYS A 101 -4.58 -12.71 13.66
CA LYS A 101 -3.63 -13.29 14.62
C LYS A 101 -2.46 -13.95 13.90
N HIS A 102 -2.70 -14.67 12.79
CA HIS A 102 -1.63 -15.24 11.97
C HIS A 102 -0.69 -14.14 11.44
N ILE A 103 -1.24 -13.08 10.86
CA ILE A 103 -0.46 -11.92 10.37
C ILE A 103 0.30 -11.24 11.52
N GLY A 104 -0.35 -11.03 12.67
CA GLY A 104 0.27 -10.45 13.85
C GLY A 104 1.44 -11.30 14.37
N SER A 105 1.35 -12.63 14.25
CA SER A 105 2.34 -13.60 14.75
C SER A 105 3.53 -13.86 13.81
N LEU A 106 3.64 -13.15 12.69
CA LEU A 106 4.75 -13.30 11.74
C LEU A 106 6.13 -13.19 12.45
N PRO A 107 7.16 -13.89 11.94
CA PRO A 107 8.42 -14.19 12.65
C PRO A 107 9.29 -12.98 13.04
N THR A 108 8.86 -11.76 12.73
CA THR A 108 9.48 -10.51 13.19
C THR A 108 9.13 -10.14 14.63
N GLY A 109 8.45 -11.02 15.37
CA GLY A 109 8.29 -10.90 16.82
C GLY A 109 6.96 -10.35 17.28
N GLY A 110 5.84 -10.72 16.65
CA GLY A 110 4.51 -10.43 17.17
C GLY A 110 4.14 -8.94 17.19
N SER A 111 3.32 -8.46 16.24
CA SER A 111 2.92 -7.04 16.20
C SER A 111 1.41 -6.87 16.46
N TYR A 112 1.08 -6.42 17.66
CA TYR A 112 -0.31 -6.03 18.01
C TYR A 112 -0.84 -4.90 17.13
N THR A 113 0.02 -3.96 16.74
CA THR A 113 -0.37 -2.88 15.83
C THR A 113 -0.74 -3.44 14.46
N LEU A 114 0.01 -4.44 13.98
CA LEU A 114 -0.28 -5.09 12.71
C LEU A 114 -1.58 -5.90 12.78
N GLU A 115 -1.76 -6.68 13.85
CA GLU A 115 -2.98 -7.43 14.07
C GLU A 115 -4.22 -6.51 14.16
N GLN A 116 -4.14 -5.41 14.92
CA GLN A 116 -5.21 -4.43 15.03
C GLN A 116 -5.53 -3.77 13.68
N THR A 117 -4.50 -3.43 12.91
CA THR A 117 -4.66 -2.85 11.57
C THR A 117 -5.35 -3.83 10.63
N CYS A 118 -4.91 -5.09 10.63
CA CYS A 118 -5.56 -6.16 9.86
C CYS A 118 -7.04 -6.29 10.24
N ARG A 119 -7.37 -6.37 11.53
CA ARG A 119 -8.76 -6.50 12.00
C ARG A 119 -9.65 -5.37 11.51
N ASN A 120 -9.13 -4.15 11.53
CA ASN A 120 -9.85 -2.98 11.03
C ASN A 120 -10.10 -3.07 9.51
N GLN A 121 -9.07 -3.43 8.74
CA GLN A 121 -9.15 -3.58 7.29
C GLN A 121 -10.13 -4.69 6.87
N GLU A 122 -10.07 -5.85 7.52
CA GLU A 122 -10.95 -6.97 7.23
C GLU A 122 -12.42 -6.67 7.56
N ARG A 123 -12.69 -5.97 8.68
CA ARG A 123 -14.04 -5.51 9.01
C ARG A 123 -14.57 -4.48 8.02
N GLU A 124 -13.71 -3.57 7.56
CA GLU A 124 -14.10 -2.60 6.52
C GLU A 124 -14.41 -3.30 5.20
N ALA A 125 -13.58 -4.27 4.80
CA ALA A 125 -13.79 -5.05 3.59
C ALA A 125 -15.11 -5.84 3.64
N LEU A 126 -15.41 -6.47 4.77
CA LEU A 126 -16.69 -7.16 5.01
C LEU A 126 -17.89 -6.21 4.83
N ARG A 127 -17.84 -5.01 5.42
CA ARG A 127 -18.92 -4.02 5.26
C ARG A 127 -19.11 -3.61 3.80
N LYS A 128 -18.02 -3.46 3.04
CA LYS A 128 -18.08 -3.17 1.60
C LYS A 128 -18.70 -4.33 0.82
N LEU A 129 -18.33 -5.57 1.12
CA LEU A 129 -18.92 -6.78 0.53
C LEU A 129 -20.42 -6.88 0.81
N GLN A 130 -20.85 -6.60 2.04
CA GLN A 130 -22.27 -6.61 2.43
C GLN A 130 -23.09 -5.48 1.75
N GLY A 131 -22.44 -4.38 1.39
CA GLY A 131 -23.08 -3.22 0.76
C GLY A 131 -23.23 -3.31 -0.75
N GLN A 132 -22.71 -4.35 -1.41
CA GLN A 132 -22.74 -4.50 -2.86
C GLN A 132 -23.53 -5.74 -3.30
N SER A 133 -24.19 -5.65 -4.45
CA SER A 133 -24.87 -6.80 -5.06
C SER A 133 -23.85 -7.59 -5.89
N ILE A 134 -23.52 -8.79 -5.44
CA ILE A 134 -22.51 -9.66 -6.06
C ILE A 134 -23.23 -10.77 -6.82
N PRO A 135 -22.93 -10.99 -8.11
CA PRO A 135 -23.43 -12.16 -8.83
C PRO A 135 -22.94 -13.46 -8.16
N PRO A 136 -23.81 -14.48 -7.97
CA PRO A 136 -23.49 -15.67 -7.18
C PRO A 136 -22.30 -16.48 -7.74
N GLU A 137 -22.08 -16.44 -9.06
CA GLU A 137 -20.92 -17.09 -9.70
C GLU A 137 -19.60 -16.42 -9.30
N ILE A 138 -19.56 -15.08 -9.27
CA ILE A 138 -18.40 -14.29 -8.86
C ILE A 138 -18.17 -14.46 -7.36
N GLU A 139 -19.24 -14.41 -6.57
CA GLU A 139 -19.16 -14.61 -5.12
C GLU A 139 -18.52 -15.95 -4.78
N LYS A 140 -18.98 -17.05 -5.40
CA LYS A 140 -18.42 -18.40 -5.17
C LYS A 140 -16.95 -18.48 -5.56
N HIS A 141 -16.56 -17.93 -6.71
CA HIS A 141 -15.16 -17.92 -7.16
C HIS A 141 -14.27 -17.13 -6.20
N CYS A 142 -14.70 -15.91 -5.84
CA CYS A 142 -13.92 -15.03 -4.97
C CYS A 142 -13.92 -15.49 -3.50
N ALA A 143 -14.97 -16.14 -3.01
CA ALA A 143 -14.98 -16.77 -1.69
C ALA A 143 -13.93 -17.88 -1.62
N HIS A 144 -13.83 -18.73 -2.66
CA HIS A 144 -12.79 -19.75 -2.73
C HIS A 144 -11.38 -19.13 -2.67
N LEU A 145 -11.11 -18.09 -3.46
CA LEU A 145 -9.81 -17.38 -3.41
C LEU A 145 -9.54 -16.74 -2.05
N GLY A 146 -10.54 -16.09 -1.47
CA GLY A 146 -10.47 -15.49 -0.15
C GLY A 146 -10.15 -16.52 0.94
N SER A 147 -10.66 -17.75 0.81
CA SER A 147 -10.46 -18.85 1.77
C SER A 147 -9.05 -19.46 1.74
N LEU A 148 -8.22 -19.17 0.72
CA LEU A 148 -6.87 -19.73 0.59
C LEU A 148 -5.91 -19.25 1.70
N SER A 149 -6.22 -18.15 2.37
CA SER A 149 -5.45 -17.67 3.51
C SER A 149 -5.86 -18.38 4.80
N THR A 150 -4.95 -18.47 5.77
CA THR A 150 -5.28 -18.98 7.10
C THR A 150 -6.39 -18.12 7.70
N GLY A 151 -7.57 -18.69 7.94
CA GLY A 151 -8.75 -17.96 8.43
C GLY A 151 -9.49 -17.15 7.37
N GLY A 152 -9.08 -17.20 6.11
CA GLY A 152 -9.67 -16.42 5.02
C GLY A 152 -9.37 -14.92 5.08
N SER A 153 -9.54 -14.23 3.95
CA SER A 153 -9.41 -12.76 3.86
C SER A 153 -10.55 -12.14 3.05
N TYR A 154 -11.36 -11.32 3.72
CA TYR A 154 -12.39 -10.47 3.11
C TYR A 154 -11.78 -9.38 2.22
N SER A 155 -10.59 -8.87 2.56
CA SER A 155 -9.92 -7.91 1.68
C SER A 155 -9.55 -8.54 0.34
N LEU A 156 -9.05 -9.78 0.33
CA LEU A 156 -8.78 -10.54 -0.90
C LEU A 156 -10.07 -10.83 -1.68
N MET A 157 -11.14 -11.26 -0.99
CA MET A 157 -12.45 -11.49 -1.62
C MET A 157 -12.99 -10.20 -2.25
N LEU A 158 -12.94 -9.08 -1.54
CA LEU A 158 -13.40 -7.78 -2.04
C LEU A 158 -12.66 -7.36 -3.31
N THR A 159 -11.33 -7.47 -3.32
CA THR A 159 -10.53 -7.15 -4.50
C THR A 159 -10.88 -8.06 -5.68
N CYS A 160 -11.03 -9.36 -5.46
CA CYS A 160 -11.47 -10.30 -6.50
C CYS A 160 -12.84 -9.90 -7.07
N VAL A 161 -13.82 -9.62 -6.21
CA VAL A 161 -15.18 -9.25 -6.64
C VAL A 161 -15.15 -7.99 -7.52
N GLN A 162 -14.38 -6.98 -7.11
CA GLN A 162 -14.24 -5.74 -7.89
C GLN A 162 -13.60 -5.99 -9.27
N GLN A 163 -12.57 -6.84 -9.32
CA GLN A 163 -11.89 -7.20 -10.57
C GLN A 163 -12.80 -7.99 -11.50
N GLU A 164 -13.52 -8.99 -10.99
CA GLU A 164 -14.43 -9.84 -11.76
C GLU A 164 -15.62 -9.06 -12.31
N ILE A 165 -16.23 -8.18 -11.51
CA ILE A 165 -17.33 -7.31 -11.99
C ILE A 165 -16.82 -6.38 -13.09
N THR A 166 -15.65 -5.78 -12.90
CA THR A 166 -15.04 -4.88 -13.90
C THR A 166 -14.72 -5.62 -15.20
N ALA A 167 -14.09 -6.79 -15.09
CA ALA A 167 -13.78 -7.64 -16.25
C ALA A 167 -15.05 -8.08 -16.99
N LYS A 168 -16.09 -8.52 -16.27
CA LYS A 168 -17.38 -8.89 -16.85
C LYS A 168 -18.06 -7.74 -17.58
N ASN A 169 -17.92 -6.51 -17.09
CA ASN A 169 -18.46 -5.32 -17.76
C ASN A 169 -17.65 -4.94 -19.01
N ASN A 170 -16.34 -5.21 -19.03
CA ASN A 170 -15.47 -4.91 -20.17
C ASN A 170 -15.58 -5.94 -21.31
N LEU A 171 -16.09 -7.15 -21.04
CA LEU A 171 -16.29 -8.22 -22.03
C LEU A 171 -17.69 -8.19 -22.69
N ARG A 172 -18.51 -7.20 -22.35
CA ARG A 172 -19.85 -6.99 -22.91
C ARG A 172 -19.82 -5.92 -23.99
#